data_AF-A0A923YSP0-F1
#
_entry.id   AF-A0A923YSP0-F1
#
_cell.length_a   1.000
_cell.length_b   1.000
_cell.length_c   1.000
_cell.angle_alpha   90.00
_cell.angle_beta   90.00
_cell.angle_gamma   90.00
#
_symmetry.space_group_name_H-M   'P 1'
#
loop_
_entity.id
_entity.type
_entity.pdbx_description
1 polymer ?
#
loop_
_entity_poly.entity_id
_entity_poly.type
_entity_poly.pdbx_seq_one_letter_code
_entity_poly.pdbx_strand_id
1 'polypeptide(L)'
;PGIIKPAYEMQESMMNFVKSAFEDADILIYMVEIGEQDLKDESFFNKIIHATIPVLLLLNKIDNSNQVQLEEQVAFWTNKVPNAEIFPISALKNFNVPEVFARIIDLLPVSPAFYPKDQLTDKPERFFVNETIREKILMYYSKEIPYSVEIETEEFIEDEKIIRIRAVIMVERDTQKGIIIGHKGEALKRVGVESRADLEKFFGKQIHIEMYVKVNKNWRSNTNMLKRFGYNQ
;
A
#
# COMPACT_ATOMS: atom_id res chain seq x y z
N PRO A 1 -4.21 -3.37 1.51
CA PRO A 1 -4.39 -3.94 0.15
C PRO A 1 -5.55 -3.27 -0.58
N GLY A 2 -5.49 -3.14 -1.91
CA GLY A 2 -6.69 -2.86 -2.69
C GLY A 2 -7.65 -4.05 -2.65
N ILE A 3 -8.94 -3.78 -2.80
CA ILE A 3 -9.99 -4.81 -2.71
C ILE A 3 -10.12 -5.48 -4.07
N ILE A 4 -9.89 -6.79 -4.09
CA ILE A 4 -9.84 -7.59 -5.29
C ILE A 4 -10.49 -8.95 -5.03
N LYS A 5 -10.98 -9.59 -6.10
CA LYS A 5 -11.33 -11.01 -6.05
C LYS A 5 -10.04 -11.84 -6.06
N PRO A 6 -9.75 -12.62 -5.01
CA PRO A 6 -8.52 -13.42 -4.97
C PRO A 6 -8.47 -14.47 -6.07
N ALA A 7 -7.29 -14.64 -6.66
CA ALA A 7 -6.97 -15.68 -7.64
C ALA A 7 -5.93 -16.69 -7.11
N TYR A 8 -5.24 -16.38 -6.01
CA TYR A 8 -4.23 -17.22 -5.37
C TYR A 8 -4.05 -16.87 -3.88
N GLU A 9 -3.40 -17.75 -3.12
CA GLU A 9 -3.33 -17.71 -1.64
C GLU A 9 -2.82 -16.38 -1.07
N MET A 10 -1.81 -15.75 -1.68
CA MET A 10 -1.34 -14.42 -1.27
C MET A 10 -2.46 -13.37 -1.31
N GLN A 11 -3.30 -13.39 -2.36
CA GLN A 11 -4.42 -12.45 -2.46
C GLN A 11 -5.53 -12.79 -1.45
N GLU A 12 -5.76 -14.08 -1.16
CA GLU A 12 -6.72 -14.48 -0.12
C GLU A 12 -6.27 -13.96 1.25
N SER A 13 -4.99 -14.13 1.55
CA SER A 13 -4.34 -13.61 2.74
C SER A 13 -4.45 -12.08 2.86
N MET A 14 -4.16 -11.35 1.77
CA MET A 14 -4.36 -9.91 1.70
C MET A 14 -5.82 -9.52 1.95
N MET A 15 -6.78 -10.29 1.44
CA MET A 15 -8.21 -10.04 1.68
C MET A 15 -8.65 -10.39 3.11
N ASN A 16 -8.00 -11.34 3.77
CA ASN A 16 -8.25 -11.62 5.19
C ASN A 16 -7.79 -10.44 6.06
N PHE A 17 -6.66 -9.81 5.75
CA PHE A 17 -6.21 -8.58 6.43
C PHE A 17 -7.21 -7.43 6.25
N VAL A 18 -7.79 -7.28 5.05
CA VAL A 18 -8.85 -6.28 4.80
C VAL A 18 -10.10 -6.59 5.62
N LYS A 19 -10.47 -7.87 5.79
CA LYS A 19 -11.63 -8.26 6.59
C LYS A 19 -11.42 -7.99 8.08
N SER A 20 -10.27 -8.35 8.65
CA SER A 20 -9.99 -8.10 10.06
C SER A 20 -9.92 -6.61 10.38
N ALA A 21 -9.30 -5.81 9.50
CA ALA A 21 -9.27 -4.36 9.65
C ALA A 21 -10.68 -3.72 9.68
N PHE A 22 -11.69 -4.39 9.12
CA PHE A 22 -13.07 -3.90 9.14
C PHE A 22 -13.79 -4.20 10.47
N GLU A 23 -13.39 -5.27 11.17
CA GLU A 23 -14.03 -5.68 12.43
C GLU A 23 -13.61 -4.79 13.60
N ASP A 24 -12.36 -4.30 13.59
CA ASP A 24 -11.78 -3.50 14.68
C ASP A 24 -11.70 -1.99 14.40
N ALA A 25 -12.14 -1.52 13.23
CA ALA A 25 -12.02 -0.10 12.87
C ALA A 25 -13.03 0.79 13.61
N ASP A 26 -12.56 1.94 14.11
CA ASP A 26 -13.44 2.99 14.64
C ASP A 26 -14.11 3.82 13.53
N ILE A 27 -13.44 3.99 12.39
CA ILE A 27 -13.88 4.79 11.24
C ILE A 27 -13.51 4.06 9.96
N LEU A 28 -14.43 3.98 9.01
CA LEU A 28 -14.19 3.43 7.69
C LEU A 28 -13.97 4.55 6.67
N ILE A 29 -12.82 4.55 6.00
CA ILE A 29 -12.55 5.46 4.88
C ILE A 29 -12.63 4.68 3.57
N TYR A 30 -13.62 4.99 2.74
CA TYR A 30 -13.80 4.37 1.43
C TYR A 30 -13.43 5.37 0.33
N MET A 31 -12.32 5.13 -0.37
CA MET A 31 -11.84 6.01 -1.44
C MET A 31 -12.22 5.45 -2.81
N VAL A 32 -12.80 6.31 -3.64
CA VAL A 32 -13.16 6.04 -5.04
C VAL A 32 -12.59 7.13 -5.94
N GLU A 33 -12.32 6.80 -7.20
CA GLU A 33 -11.88 7.79 -8.19
C GLU A 33 -13.07 8.37 -8.95
N ILE A 34 -12.99 9.66 -9.32
CA ILE A 34 -14.01 10.28 -10.15
C ILE A 34 -14.21 9.53 -11.47
N GLY A 35 -15.47 9.19 -11.77
CA GLY A 35 -15.85 8.40 -12.94
C GLY A 35 -15.87 6.88 -12.72
N GLU A 36 -15.37 6.37 -11.59
CA GLU A 36 -15.62 4.98 -11.21
C GLU A 36 -17.09 4.79 -10.79
N GLN A 37 -17.78 3.89 -11.47
CA GLN A 37 -19.17 3.52 -11.15
C GLN A 37 -19.30 2.07 -10.69
N ASP A 38 -18.27 1.26 -10.94
CA ASP A 38 -18.26 -0.17 -10.69
C ASP A 38 -17.89 -0.50 -9.25
N LEU A 39 -18.67 -1.42 -8.66
CA LEU A 39 -18.31 -2.07 -7.42
C LEU A 39 -17.39 -3.24 -7.75
N LYS A 40 -16.10 -3.11 -7.44
CA LYS A 40 -15.12 -4.19 -7.69
C LYS A 40 -15.44 -5.47 -6.88
N ASP A 41 -16.17 -5.34 -5.78
CA ASP A 41 -16.64 -6.45 -4.94
C ASP A 41 -17.98 -6.09 -4.27
N GLU A 42 -19.07 -6.73 -4.70
CA GLU A 42 -20.42 -6.53 -4.13
C GLU A 42 -20.51 -6.95 -2.66
N SER A 43 -19.79 -8.00 -2.27
CA SER A 43 -19.80 -8.47 -0.88
C SER A 43 -19.15 -7.46 0.05
N PHE A 44 -18.07 -6.82 -0.43
CA PHE A 44 -17.43 -5.73 0.29
C PHE A 44 -18.34 -4.51 0.37
N PHE A 45 -18.97 -4.13 -0.74
CA PHE A 45 -19.87 -2.99 -0.78
C PHE A 45 -21.03 -3.15 0.21
N ASN A 46 -21.61 -4.35 0.30
CA ASN A 46 -22.65 -4.67 1.28
C ASN A 46 -22.17 -4.47 2.73
N LYS A 47 -20.90 -4.73 3.03
CA LYS A 47 -20.35 -4.44 4.36
C LYS A 47 -20.27 -2.94 4.64
N ILE A 48 -19.89 -2.13 3.64
CA ILE A 48 -19.80 -0.67 3.78
C ILE A 48 -21.18 -0.08 4.10
N ILE A 49 -22.21 -0.43 3.32
CA ILE A 49 -23.55 0.15 3.48
C ILE A 49 -24.24 -0.28 4.77
N HIS A 50 -23.82 -1.40 5.36
CA HIS A 50 -24.33 -1.93 6.62
C HIS A 50 -23.35 -1.71 7.79
N ALA A 51 -22.28 -0.93 7.58
CA ALA A 51 -21.33 -0.61 8.63
C ALA A 51 -22.03 0.15 9.77
N THR A 52 -21.76 -0.25 11.01
CA THR A 52 -22.27 0.42 12.21
C THR A 52 -21.38 1.57 12.67
N ILE A 53 -20.17 1.66 12.11
CA ILE A 53 -19.18 2.69 12.37
C ILE A 53 -19.32 3.84 11.34
N PRO A 54 -18.84 5.05 11.64
CA PRO A 54 -18.82 6.16 10.69
C PRO A 54 -18.11 5.79 9.39
N VAL A 55 -18.73 6.13 8.25
CA VAL A 55 -18.15 5.90 6.92
C VAL A 55 -17.87 7.25 6.27
N LEU A 56 -16.63 7.47 5.87
CA LEU A 56 -16.20 8.62 5.07
C LEU A 56 -15.91 8.14 3.64
N LEU A 57 -16.66 8.63 2.67
CA LEU A 57 -16.43 8.32 1.26
C LEU A 57 -15.64 9.44 0.59
N LEU A 58 -14.41 9.14 0.18
CA LEU A 58 -13.51 10.10 -0.45
C LEU A 58 -13.62 9.95 -1.98
N LEU A 59 -14.19 10.95 -2.64
CA LEU A 59 -14.23 11.03 -4.10
C LEU A 59 -12.96 11.76 -4.57
N ASN A 60 -11.93 11.01 -4.92
CA ASN A 60 -10.60 11.51 -5.22
C ASN A 60 -10.41 11.87 -6.71
N LYS A 61 -9.34 12.63 -6.98
CA LYS A 61 -8.92 13.13 -8.30
C LYS A 61 -9.93 14.09 -8.95
N ILE A 62 -10.63 14.90 -8.15
CA ILE A 62 -11.58 15.89 -8.68
C ILE A 62 -10.92 16.94 -9.59
N ASP A 63 -9.59 17.10 -9.50
CA ASP A 63 -8.80 17.94 -10.40
C ASP A 63 -8.83 17.48 -11.87
N ASN A 64 -9.28 16.25 -12.13
CA ASN A 64 -9.51 15.72 -13.47
C ASN A 64 -10.98 15.80 -13.93
N SER A 65 -11.84 16.51 -13.20
CA SER A 65 -13.28 16.60 -13.47
C SER A 65 -13.76 18.05 -13.61
N ASN A 66 -15.00 18.22 -14.09
CA ASN A 66 -15.69 19.49 -14.05
C ASN A 66 -16.83 19.48 -13.00
N GLN A 67 -17.41 20.65 -12.75
CA GLN A 67 -18.46 20.83 -11.73
C GLN A 67 -19.66 19.90 -11.96
N VAL A 68 -20.11 19.76 -13.20
CA VAL A 68 -21.29 18.93 -13.55
C VAL A 68 -21.02 17.46 -13.23
N GLN A 69 -19.87 16.95 -13.69
CA GLN A 69 -19.47 15.56 -13.41
C GLN A 69 -19.29 15.31 -11.92
N LEU A 70 -18.74 16.28 -11.19
CA LEU A 70 -18.56 16.16 -9.75
C LEU A 70 -19.92 16.07 -9.04
N GLU A 71 -20.87 16.95 -9.38
CA GLU A 71 -22.22 16.94 -8.81
C GLU A 71 -22.96 15.63 -9.10
N GLU A 72 -22.87 15.13 -10.35
CA GLU A 72 -23.44 13.84 -10.75
C GLU A 72 -22.85 12.68 -9.94
N GLN A 73 -21.52 12.67 -9.76
CA GLN A 73 -20.83 11.61 -9.02
C GLN A 73 -21.11 11.67 -7.52
N VAL A 74 -21.16 12.86 -6.93
CA VAL A 74 -21.57 13.03 -5.54
C VAL A 74 -23.00 12.52 -5.35
N ALA A 75 -23.94 12.92 -6.21
CA ALA A 75 -25.32 12.44 -6.14
C ALA A 75 -25.42 10.92 -6.30
N PHE A 76 -24.66 10.34 -7.23
CA PHE A 76 -24.59 8.90 -7.42
C PHE A 76 -24.13 8.19 -6.15
N TRP A 77 -23.01 8.60 -5.57
CA TRP A 77 -22.46 7.97 -4.37
C TRP A 77 -23.31 8.21 -3.12
N THR A 78 -23.97 9.38 -3.00
CA THR A 78 -24.93 9.64 -1.91
C THR A 78 -26.08 8.63 -1.94
N ASN A 79 -26.61 8.32 -3.13
CA ASN A 79 -27.67 7.34 -3.26
C ASN A 79 -27.18 5.90 -3.01
N LYS A 80 -25.94 5.60 -3.41
CA LYS A 80 -25.38 4.25 -3.33
C LYS A 80 -24.91 3.88 -1.93
N VAL A 81 -24.34 4.85 -1.19
CA VAL A 81 -23.79 4.67 0.17
C VAL A 81 -24.41 5.73 1.09
N PRO A 82 -25.72 5.62 1.38
CA PRO A 82 -26.46 6.66 2.11
C PRO A 82 -26.02 6.84 3.57
N ASN A 83 -25.27 5.88 4.12
CA ASN A 83 -24.68 5.95 5.46
C ASN A 83 -23.32 6.66 5.51
N ALA A 84 -22.77 7.10 4.37
CA ALA A 84 -21.46 7.74 4.31
C ALA A 84 -21.52 9.27 4.21
N GLU A 85 -20.56 9.93 4.84
CA GLU A 85 -20.25 11.34 4.60
C GLU A 85 -19.29 11.46 3.41
N ILE A 86 -19.69 12.19 2.37
CA ILE A 86 -18.93 12.28 1.12
C ILE A 86 -18.02 13.50 1.11
N PHE A 87 -16.75 13.28 0.82
CA PHE A 87 -15.73 14.31 0.68
C PHE A 87 -15.12 14.28 -0.73
N PRO A 88 -15.45 15.25 -1.60
CA PRO A 88 -14.70 15.50 -2.82
C PRO A 88 -13.29 15.98 -2.49
N ILE A 89 -12.25 15.27 -2.93
CA ILE A 89 -10.86 15.61 -2.64
C ILE A 89 -9.98 15.60 -3.89
N SER A 90 -8.90 16.36 -3.85
CA SER A 90 -7.74 16.11 -4.71
C SER A 90 -6.54 15.88 -3.81
N ALA A 91 -6.16 14.60 -3.63
CA ALA A 91 -4.98 14.24 -2.85
C ALA A 91 -3.70 14.88 -3.43
N LEU A 92 -3.61 14.97 -4.77
CA LEU A 92 -2.47 15.56 -5.46
C LEU A 92 -2.34 17.07 -5.21
N LYS A 93 -3.48 17.78 -5.16
CA LYS A 93 -3.52 19.23 -4.93
C LYS A 93 -3.71 19.60 -3.47
N ASN A 94 -3.75 18.62 -2.57
CA ASN A 94 -4.08 18.78 -1.16
C ASN A 94 -5.42 19.52 -0.93
N PHE A 95 -6.38 19.37 -1.85
CA PHE A 95 -7.69 19.99 -1.75
C PHE A 95 -8.62 19.15 -0.87
N ASN A 96 -9.24 19.79 0.12
CA ASN A 96 -10.20 19.20 1.08
C ASN A 96 -9.63 18.04 1.94
N VAL A 97 -8.35 17.69 1.78
CA VAL A 97 -7.63 16.73 2.63
C VAL A 97 -7.55 17.20 4.10
N PRO A 98 -7.28 18.49 4.41
CA PRO A 98 -7.26 18.95 5.81
C PRO A 98 -8.62 18.80 6.52
N GLU A 99 -9.73 19.01 5.80
CA GLU A 99 -11.08 18.86 6.35
C GLU A 99 -11.41 17.40 6.65
N VAL A 100 -11.03 16.48 5.74
CA VAL A 100 -11.14 15.03 6.00
C VAL A 100 -10.34 14.66 7.24
N PHE A 101 -9.11 15.18 7.38
CA PHE A 101 -8.27 14.91 8.54
C PHE A 101 -8.88 15.42 9.84
N ALA A 102 -9.41 16.65 9.85
CA ALA A 102 -10.13 17.20 11.00
C ALA A 102 -11.34 16.33 11.35
N ARG A 103 -12.12 15.90 10.34
CA ARG A 103 -13.29 15.06 10.54
C ARG A 103 -12.93 13.69 11.14
N ILE A 104 -11.82 13.09 10.73
CA ILE A 104 -11.31 11.86 11.32
C ILE A 104 -11.04 12.07 12.81
N ILE A 105 -10.36 13.16 13.19
CA ILE A 105 -10.07 13.47 14.60
C ILE A 105 -11.36 13.61 15.41
N ASP A 106 -12.36 14.30 14.87
CA ASP A 106 -13.65 14.52 15.55
C ASP A 106 -14.44 13.23 15.78
N LEU A 107 -14.26 12.22 14.92
CA LEU A 107 -14.95 10.94 14.97
C LEU A 107 -14.23 9.90 15.85
N LEU A 108 -12.94 10.10 16.14
CA LEU A 108 -12.17 9.14 16.94
C LEU A 108 -12.69 9.09 18.39
N PRO A 109 -12.84 7.89 18.98
CA PRO A 109 -13.22 7.77 20.37
C PRO A 109 -12.12 8.28 21.30
N VAL A 110 -12.51 8.80 22.45
CA VAL A 110 -11.56 9.19 23.50
C VAL A 110 -10.87 7.94 24.03
N SER A 111 -9.56 7.83 23.79
CA SER A 111 -8.74 6.70 24.22
C SER A 111 -7.33 7.17 24.57
N PRO A 112 -6.62 6.50 25.49
CA PRO A 112 -5.18 6.69 25.64
C PRO A 112 -4.46 6.49 24.30
N ALA A 113 -3.37 7.22 24.10
CA ALA A 113 -2.53 7.00 22.93
C ALA A 113 -1.98 5.57 22.96
N PHE A 114 -2.25 4.80 21.91
CA PHE A 114 -1.74 3.44 21.75
C PHE A 114 -0.22 3.41 21.51
N TYR A 115 0.33 4.49 20.95
CA TYR A 115 1.76 4.64 20.64
C TYR A 115 2.32 5.95 21.22
N PRO A 116 3.61 6.00 21.59
CA PRO A 116 4.31 7.23 21.96
C PRO A 116 4.28 8.27 20.84
N LYS A 117 4.32 9.56 21.21
CA LYS A 117 4.24 10.68 20.24
C LYS A 117 5.47 10.80 19.33
N ASP A 118 6.59 10.27 19.76
CA ASP A 118 7.88 10.24 19.07
C ASP A 118 8.04 9.01 18.17
N GLN A 119 7.14 8.03 18.29
CA GLN A 119 7.14 6.87 17.42
C GLN A 119 6.60 7.24 16.03
N LEU A 120 7.48 7.30 15.03
CA LEU A 120 7.08 7.58 13.64
C LEU A 120 6.21 6.46 13.03
N THR A 121 6.37 5.23 13.50
CA THR A 121 5.71 4.02 12.96
C THR A 121 5.88 2.82 13.90
N ASP A 122 4.94 1.88 13.84
CA ASP A 122 5.00 0.56 14.49
C ASP A 122 5.80 -0.48 13.70
N LYS A 123 6.25 -0.13 12.49
CA LYS A 123 6.94 -1.06 11.59
C LYS A 123 8.45 -1.07 11.82
N PRO A 124 9.10 -2.24 11.71
CA PRO A 124 10.56 -2.34 11.81
C PRO A 124 11.24 -1.61 10.65
N GLU A 125 12.48 -1.17 10.82
CA GLU A 125 13.27 -0.46 9.81
C GLU A 125 13.37 -1.26 8.49
N ARG A 126 13.45 -2.59 8.62
CA ARG A 126 13.45 -3.54 7.50
C ARG A 126 12.19 -3.45 6.63
N PHE A 127 11.04 -3.10 7.23
CA PHE A 127 9.80 -2.89 6.47
C PHE A 127 9.97 -1.71 5.51
N PHE A 128 10.53 -0.58 5.97
CA PHE A 128 10.76 0.59 5.12
C PHE A 128 11.72 0.28 3.98
N VAL A 129 12.79 -0.47 4.27
CA VAL A 129 13.70 -0.95 3.23
C VAL A 129 12.94 -1.77 2.18
N ASN A 130 12.14 -2.74 2.62
CA ASN A 130 11.36 -3.59 1.73
C ASN A 130 10.37 -2.78 0.88
N GLU A 131 9.61 -1.87 1.50
CA GLU A 131 8.62 -1.04 0.81
C GLU A 131 9.26 -0.04 -0.16
N THR A 132 10.37 0.61 0.21
CA THR A 132 11.07 1.53 -0.70
C THR A 132 11.55 0.80 -1.96
N ILE A 133 12.13 -0.40 -1.80
CA ILE A 133 12.54 -1.21 -2.97
C ILE A 133 11.31 -1.64 -3.78
N ARG A 134 10.24 -2.09 -3.11
CA ARG A 134 8.99 -2.51 -3.77
C ARG A 134 8.36 -1.36 -4.56
N GLU A 135 8.36 -0.14 -4.03
CA GLU A 135 7.91 1.07 -4.72
C GLU A 135 8.70 1.31 -6.01
N LYS A 136 10.04 1.24 -5.96
CA LYS A 136 10.87 1.43 -7.17
C LYS A 136 10.65 0.32 -8.20
N ILE A 137 10.39 -0.91 -7.76
CA ILE A 137 9.98 -1.98 -8.67
C ILE A 137 8.61 -1.65 -9.30
N LEU A 138 7.65 -1.14 -8.52
CA LEU A 138 6.34 -0.74 -9.04
C LEU A 138 6.43 0.40 -10.06
N MET A 139 7.33 1.36 -9.85
CA MET A 139 7.52 2.51 -10.75
C MET A 139 8.22 2.16 -12.06
N TYR A 140 9.22 1.27 -12.05
CA TYR A 140 10.10 1.06 -13.21
C TYR A 140 9.83 -0.22 -13.99
N TYR A 141 9.07 -1.15 -13.44
CA TYR A 141 8.69 -2.38 -14.14
C TYR A 141 7.21 -2.33 -14.52
N SER A 142 6.83 -3.18 -15.46
CA SER A 142 5.48 -3.19 -16.01
C SER A 142 4.92 -4.61 -16.06
N LYS A 143 3.67 -4.72 -16.51
CA LYS A 143 2.95 -5.98 -16.66
C LYS A 143 2.86 -6.70 -15.31
N GLU A 144 3.22 -7.97 -15.26
CA GLU A 144 3.09 -8.83 -14.08
C GLU A 144 4.24 -8.69 -13.07
N ILE A 145 5.35 -8.06 -13.46
CA ILE A 145 6.59 -8.05 -12.67
C ILE A 145 6.41 -7.40 -11.29
N PRO A 146 5.80 -6.20 -11.16
CA PRO A 146 5.59 -5.59 -9.85
C PRO A 146 4.77 -6.43 -8.87
N TYR A 147 3.92 -7.32 -9.40
CA TYR A 147 2.99 -8.14 -8.61
C TYR A 147 3.51 -9.57 -8.38
N SER A 148 4.72 -9.87 -8.87
CA SER A 148 5.34 -11.21 -8.80
C SER A 148 6.68 -11.18 -8.07
N VAL A 149 6.94 -10.12 -7.31
CA VAL A 149 8.14 -9.94 -6.49
C VAL A 149 7.79 -9.94 -5.00
N GLU A 150 8.73 -10.41 -4.19
CA GLU A 150 8.73 -10.13 -2.75
C GLU A 150 10.12 -9.70 -2.30
N ILE A 151 10.19 -8.71 -1.41
CA ILE A 151 11.44 -8.12 -0.96
C ILE A 151 11.70 -8.55 0.47
N GLU A 152 12.85 -9.16 0.72
CA GLU A 152 13.30 -9.53 2.05
C GLU A 152 14.65 -8.89 2.36
N THR A 153 14.70 -8.03 3.39
CA THR A 153 15.95 -7.53 3.96
C THR A 153 16.59 -8.61 4.82
N GLU A 154 17.59 -9.31 4.29
CA GLU A 154 18.37 -10.34 5.01
C GLU A 154 19.29 -9.70 6.06
N GLU A 155 19.95 -8.58 5.73
CA GLU A 155 20.93 -7.91 6.60
C GLU A 155 20.60 -6.42 6.76
N PHE A 156 20.66 -5.92 7.98
CA PHE A 156 20.53 -4.51 8.32
C PHE A 156 21.49 -4.23 9.47
N ILE A 157 22.64 -3.63 9.17
CA ILE A 157 23.68 -3.28 10.13
C ILE A 157 23.81 -1.78 10.16
N GLU A 158 23.44 -1.19 11.29
CA GLU A 158 23.47 0.25 11.51
C GLU A 158 24.70 0.64 12.34
N ASP A 159 25.55 1.48 11.75
CA ASP A 159 26.62 2.21 12.45
C ASP A 159 26.19 3.67 12.69
N GLU A 160 27.05 4.46 13.34
CA GLU A 160 26.80 5.88 13.61
C GLU A 160 26.52 6.71 12.34
N LYS A 161 27.25 6.43 11.24
CA LYS A 161 27.20 7.25 10.01
C LYS A 161 26.61 6.55 8.80
N ILE A 162 26.60 5.21 8.80
CA ILE A 162 26.24 4.40 7.64
C ILE A 162 25.38 3.22 8.06
N ILE A 163 24.40 2.88 7.22
CA ILE A 163 23.61 1.64 7.33
C ILE A 163 23.99 0.75 6.15
N ARG A 164 24.36 -0.51 6.44
CA ARG A 164 24.62 -1.54 5.43
C ARG A 164 23.44 -2.48 5.36
N ILE A 165 22.92 -2.64 4.16
CA ILE A 165 21.67 -3.35 3.88
C ILE A 165 21.95 -4.43 2.84
N ARG A 166 21.51 -5.66 3.10
CA ARG A 166 21.38 -6.71 2.09
C ARG A 166 19.92 -7.06 1.89
N ALA A 167 19.43 -6.83 0.68
CA ALA A 167 18.06 -7.15 0.29
C ALA A 167 18.03 -8.23 -0.80
N VAL A 168 17.01 -9.08 -0.74
CA VAL A 168 16.72 -10.10 -1.73
C VAL A 168 15.38 -9.81 -2.37
N ILE A 169 15.37 -9.71 -3.69
CA ILE A 169 14.16 -9.67 -4.51
C ILE A 169 13.88 -11.11 -4.95
N MET A 170 12.83 -11.70 -4.39
CA MET A 170 12.34 -13.02 -4.77
C MET A 170 11.40 -12.91 -5.96
N VAL A 171 11.57 -13.78 -6.95
CA VAL A 171 10.68 -13.92 -8.12
C VAL A 171 10.28 -15.38 -8.31
N GLU A 172 9.21 -15.65 -9.05
CA GLU A 172 8.75 -17.03 -9.26
C GLU A 172 9.44 -17.76 -10.42
N ARG A 173 9.93 -17.02 -11.42
CA ARG A 173 10.46 -17.60 -12.67
C ARG A 173 11.80 -16.99 -13.05
N ASP A 174 12.65 -17.80 -13.69
CA ASP A 174 13.94 -17.34 -14.22
C ASP A 174 13.81 -16.21 -15.24
N THR A 175 12.73 -16.21 -16.04
CA THR A 175 12.43 -15.12 -16.97
C THR A 175 12.21 -13.79 -16.23
N GLN A 176 11.50 -13.81 -15.10
CA GLN A 176 11.28 -12.63 -14.25
C GLN A 176 12.61 -12.17 -13.63
N LYS A 177 13.46 -13.11 -13.19
CA LYS A 177 14.81 -12.77 -12.69
C LYS A 177 15.61 -12.02 -13.75
N GLY A 178 15.61 -12.50 -14.99
CA GLY A 178 16.25 -11.82 -16.11
C GLY A 178 15.72 -10.40 -16.33
N ILE A 179 14.41 -10.21 -16.23
CA ILE A 179 13.76 -8.90 -16.40
C ILE A 179 14.15 -7.95 -15.26
N ILE A 180 14.10 -8.40 -14.00
CA ILE A 180 14.50 -7.59 -12.83
C ILE A 180 15.98 -7.17 -12.91
N ILE A 181 16.86 -8.06 -13.35
CA ILE A 181 18.28 -7.72 -13.53
C ILE A 181 18.41 -6.70 -14.67
N GLY A 182 17.70 -6.94 -15.78
CA GLY A 182 17.77 -6.12 -16.98
C GLY A 182 19.09 -6.31 -17.74
N HIS A 183 19.18 -5.67 -18.90
CA HIS A 183 20.37 -5.75 -19.74
C HIS A 183 21.60 -5.23 -18.97
N LYS A 184 22.63 -6.08 -18.83
CA LYS A 184 23.87 -5.78 -18.07
C LYS A 184 23.65 -5.30 -16.62
N GLY A 185 22.51 -5.64 -15.99
CA GLY A 185 22.21 -5.22 -14.63
C GLY A 185 21.67 -3.79 -14.51
N GLU A 186 21.40 -3.10 -15.61
CA GLU A 186 21.03 -1.69 -15.63
C GLU A 186 19.71 -1.41 -14.89
N ALA A 187 18.71 -2.27 -15.06
CA ALA A 187 17.40 -2.10 -14.42
C ALA A 187 17.51 -2.27 -12.89
N LEU A 188 18.20 -3.32 -12.43
CA LEU A 188 18.43 -3.53 -10.99
C LEU A 188 19.28 -2.42 -10.38
N LYS A 189 20.30 -1.94 -11.11
CA LYS A 189 21.13 -0.81 -10.67
C LYS A 189 20.28 0.44 -10.47
N ARG A 190 19.36 0.74 -11.39
CA ARG A 190 18.43 1.87 -11.26
C ARG A 190 17.59 1.76 -9.99
N VAL A 191 16.98 0.61 -9.74
CA VAL A 191 16.21 0.35 -8.50
C VAL A 191 17.06 0.63 -7.27
N GLY A 192 18.31 0.15 -7.26
CA GLY A 192 19.20 0.29 -6.11
C GLY A 192 19.62 1.73 -5.84
N VAL A 193 19.94 2.48 -6.90
CA VAL A 193 20.33 3.89 -6.80
C VAL A 193 19.18 4.73 -6.26
N GLU A 194 17.97 4.56 -6.80
CA GLU A 194 16.77 5.31 -6.40
C GLU A 194 16.32 4.92 -4.99
N SER A 195 16.34 3.62 -4.66
CA SER A 195 16.01 3.16 -3.30
C SER A 195 17.00 3.69 -2.27
N ARG A 196 18.30 3.70 -2.60
CA ARG A 196 19.35 4.25 -1.71
C ARG A 196 19.09 5.72 -1.42
N ALA A 197 18.76 6.52 -2.42
CA ALA A 197 18.52 7.96 -2.25
C ALA A 197 17.35 8.24 -1.29
N ASP A 198 16.25 7.48 -1.43
CA ASP A 198 15.09 7.63 -0.56
C ASP A 198 15.37 7.15 0.87
N LEU A 199 16.09 6.04 1.02
CA LEU A 199 16.48 5.52 2.33
C LEU A 199 17.49 6.46 3.04
N GLU A 200 18.41 7.09 2.31
CA GLU A 200 19.32 8.10 2.87
C GLU A 200 18.55 9.30 3.42
N LYS A 201 17.54 9.76 2.69
CA LYS A 201 16.66 10.84 3.14
C LYS A 201 15.82 10.41 4.36
N PHE A 202 15.31 9.19 4.36
CA PHE A 202 14.45 8.67 5.42
C PHE A 202 15.23 8.46 6.74
N PHE A 203 16.39 7.81 6.69
CA PHE A 203 17.19 7.50 7.87
C PHE A 203 18.15 8.63 8.29
N GLY A 204 18.39 9.62 7.42
CA GLY A 204 19.34 10.70 7.69
C GLY A 204 20.80 10.21 7.80
N LYS A 205 21.10 9.03 7.25
CA LYS A 205 22.42 8.37 7.27
C LYS A 205 22.82 7.95 5.87
N GLN A 206 24.12 7.74 5.65
CA GLN A 206 24.59 7.14 4.41
C GLN A 206 24.06 5.71 4.29
N ILE A 207 23.64 5.28 3.10
CA ILE A 207 23.15 3.92 2.87
C ILE A 207 24.09 3.18 1.92
N HIS A 208 24.52 1.99 2.31
CA HIS A 208 25.10 1.00 1.40
C HIS A 208 24.12 -0.15 1.24
N ILE A 209 23.62 -0.34 0.02
CA ILE A 209 22.61 -1.37 -0.26
C ILE A 209 23.12 -2.35 -1.32
N GLU A 210 23.12 -3.63 -0.96
CA GLU A 210 23.33 -4.76 -1.86
C GLU A 210 21.98 -5.42 -2.17
N MET A 211 21.71 -5.67 -3.45
CA MET A 211 20.47 -6.32 -3.87
C MET A 211 20.76 -7.57 -4.71
N TYR A 212 20.09 -8.65 -4.36
CA TYR A 212 20.19 -9.93 -5.06
C TYR A 212 18.82 -10.35 -5.59
N VAL A 213 18.80 -11.03 -6.74
CA VAL A 213 17.56 -11.57 -7.31
C VAL A 213 17.59 -13.11 -7.24
N LYS A 214 16.69 -13.69 -6.45
CA LYS A 214 16.57 -15.14 -6.25
C LYS A 214 15.26 -15.65 -6.83
N VAL A 215 15.31 -16.81 -7.50
CA VAL A 215 14.10 -17.49 -7.98
C VAL A 215 13.61 -18.42 -6.88
N ASN A 216 12.36 -18.23 -6.45
CA ASN A 216 11.65 -19.10 -5.53
C ASN A 216 10.32 -19.51 -6.19
N LYS A 217 10.29 -20.73 -6.73
CA LYS A 217 9.15 -21.17 -7.55
C LYS A 217 7.89 -21.27 -6.68
N ASN A 218 6.79 -20.72 -7.18
CA ASN A 218 5.45 -20.79 -6.59
C ASN A 218 5.36 -20.27 -5.14
N TRP A 219 6.20 -19.30 -4.77
CA TRP A 219 6.22 -18.79 -3.39
C TRP A 219 4.87 -18.15 -2.99
N ARG A 220 4.11 -17.58 -3.95
CA ARG A 220 2.78 -16.97 -3.71
C ARG A 220 1.67 -17.96 -3.35
N SER A 221 1.92 -19.25 -3.58
CA SER A 221 1.03 -20.38 -3.22
C SER A 221 1.67 -21.30 -2.19
N ASN A 222 2.72 -20.83 -1.50
CA ASN A 222 3.40 -21.61 -0.47
C ASN A 222 3.11 -20.96 0.89
N THR A 223 2.23 -21.59 1.66
CA THR A 223 1.79 -21.09 2.96
C THR A 223 2.95 -20.78 3.92
N ASN A 224 4.02 -21.58 3.95
CA ASN A 224 5.17 -21.33 4.82
C ASN A 224 5.94 -20.08 4.39
N MET A 225 6.08 -19.85 3.08
CA MET A 225 6.68 -18.63 2.55
C MET A 225 5.79 -17.42 2.81
N LEU A 226 4.47 -17.55 2.61
CA LEU A 226 3.52 -16.49 2.92
C LEU A 226 3.55 -16.08 4.40
N LYS A 227 3.66 -17.05 5.31
CA LYS A 227 3.87 -16.78 6.75
C LYS A 227 5.18 -16.03 7.00
N ARG A 228 6.28 -16.49 6.38
CA ARG A 228 7.59 -15.85 6.50
C ARG A 228 7.59 -14.40 6.00
N PHE A 229 6.86 -14.12 4.93
CA PHE A 229 6.72 -12.77 4.37
C PHE A 229 5.66 -11.91 5.07
N GLY A 230 5.02 -12.43 6.12
CA GLY A 230 4.06 -11.67 6.93
C GLY A 230 2.67 -11.53 6.31
N TYR A 231 2.34 -12.32 5.29
CA TYR A 231 0.98 -12.36 4.72
C TYR A 231 0.03 -13.12 5.64
N ASN A 232 0.43 -14.29 6.14
CA ASN A 232 -0.40 -15.10 7.05
C ASN A 232 0.12 -15.01 8.48
N GLN A 233 -0.43 -14.09 9.28
CA GLN A 233 -0.23 -14.03 10.73
C GLN A 233 -1.42 -14.68 11.45
#